data_AF-A0A836X189-F1
#
_entry.id   AF-A0A836X189-F1
#
_cell.length_a   1.000
_cell.length_b   1.000
_cell.length_c   1.000
_cell.angle_alpha   90.00
_cell.angle_beta   90.00
_cell.angle_gamma   90.00
#
_symmetry.space_group_name_H-M   'P 1'
#
loop_
_entity.id
_entity.type
_entity.pdbx_description
1 polymer ?
#
loop_
_entity_poly.entity_id
_entity_poly.type
_entity_poly.pdbx_seq_one_letter_code
_entity_poly.pdbx_strand_id
1 'polypeptide(L)'
;MTPWPTIKFMTVVAGLSCAGNVATGAERPKTAHEPPFTVWDVQLGGQVTDIPERDLAEVACGTNGGPPSRPLDNLADFNLCPPEEDGSVEIYISYDDEFEYRALALELPTEAALHAGTTVAGHPVIVSVLVKQDGEIVGIRVVTDTRADIRDRRRAASLATTLKSRYGGDWACDDKEPAAGEEPLSGIFIHQNCKKSDARHGVLSLETRYLRKKGQRGHDPITGLRVKGAFESTTRFEQRKP
;
A
#
# COMPACT_ATOMS: atom_id res chain seq x y z
N MET A 1 -39.81 23.78 -83.09
CA MET A 1 -38.54 23.33 -83.71
C MET A 1 -37.45 23.74 -82.73
N THR A 2 -36.76 22.90 -81.96
CA THR A 2 -36.39 21.48 -81.99
C THR A 2 -36.11 21.04 -80.54
N PRO A 3 -36.39 19.79 -80.11
CA PRO A 3 -35.99 19.30 -78.79
C PRO A 3 -34.58 18.69 -78.83
N TRP A 4 -33.81 18.82 -77.74
CA TRP A 4 -32.50 18.17 -77.54
C TRP A 4 -32.43 17.54 -76.12
N PRO A 5 -31.54 16.55 -75.90
CA PRO A 5 -31.97 15.23 -75.45
C PRO A 5 -31.72 14.93 -73.97
N THR A 6 -32.43 13.91 -73.50
CA THR A 6 -32.34 13.29 -72.17
C THR A 6 -31.01 12.53 -71.99
N ILE A 7 -30.24 12.92 -70.98
CA ILE A 7 -29.04 12.19 -70.51
C ILE A 7 -29.47 11.27 -69.36
N LYS A 8 -29.31 9.95 -69.54
CA LYS A 8 -29.47 8.95 -68.48
C LYS A 8 -28.23 8.97 -67.59
N PHE A 9 -28.38 9.37 -66.32
CA PHE A 9 -27.38 9.14 -65.28
C PHE A 9 -27.63 7.78 -64.64
N MET A 10 -26.63 6.90 -64.78
CA MET A 10 -26.52 5.61 -64.14
C MET A 10 -25.59 5.80 -62.94
N THR A 11 -26.12 5.68 -61.71
CA THR A 11 -25.31 5.82 -60.49
C THR A 11 -25.26 4.50 -59.75
N VAL A 12 -24.02 4.07 -59.53
CA VAL A 12 -23.55 2.85 -58.88
C VAL A 12 -23.90 2.85 -57.39
N VAL A 13 -24.43 1.72 -56.90
CA VAL A 13 -24.62 1.47 -55.46
C VAL A 13 -23.27 1.00 -54.87
N ALA A 14 -22.63 1.86 -54.08
CA ALA A 14 -21.46 1.48 -53.28
C ALA A 14 -21.94 0.87 -51.96
N GLY A 15 -21.72 -0.44 -51.79
CA GLY A 15 -21.93 -1.15 -50.53
C GLY A 15 -20.88 -0.74 -49.50
N LEU A 16 -21.34 -0.22 -48.37
CA LEU A 16 -20.51 0.12 -47.22
C LEU A 16 -20.44 -1.09 -46.27
N SER A 17 -19.35 -1.86 -46.34
CA SER A 17 -19.04 -2.89 -45.35
C SER A 17 -18.48 -2.24 -44.09
N CYS A 18 -19.24 -2.30 -42.99
CA CYS A 18 -18.74 -1.99 -41.65
C CYS A 18 -17.75 -3.10 -41.20
N ALA A 19 -16.45 -2.85 -41.31
CA ALA A 19 -15.46 -3.61 -40.58
C ALA A 19 -15.46 -3.13 -39.12
N GLY A 20 -15.84 -4.02 -38.20
CA GLY A 20 -15.77 -3.77 -36.76
C GLY A 20 -14.32 -3.66 -36.32
N ASN A 21 -13.96 -2.53 -35.69
CA ASN A 21 -12.70 -2.39 -34.99
C ASN A 21 -12.78 -3.17 -33.67
N VAL A 22 -12.03 -4.26 -33.58
CA VAL A 22 -11.65 -4.88 -32.31
C VAL A 22 -10.70 -3.90 -31.64
N ALA A 23 -11.16 -3.26 -30.56
CA ALA A 23 -10.29 -2.45 -29.71
C ALA A 23 -9.34 -3.38 -28.95
N THR A 24 -8.12 -3.52 -29.46
CA THR A 24 -6.99 -4.00 -28.67
C THR A 24 -6.68 -2.93 -27.62
N GLY A 25 -6.78 -3.29 -26.34
CA GLY A 25 -6.38 -2.43 -25.24
C GLY A 25 -4.87 -2.16 -25.30
N ALA A 26 -4.48 -1.05 -25.91
CA ALA A 26 -3.12 -0.54 -25.84
C ALA A 26 -2.96 0.19 -24.50
N GLU A 27 -2.04 -0.28 -23.67
CA GLU A 27 -1.67 0.38 -22.42
C GLU A 27 -1.16 1.79 -22.74
N ARG A 28 -1.76 2.80 -22.11
CA ARG A 28 -1.30 4.18 -22.24
C ARG A 28 0.05 4.33 -21.55
N PRO A 29 1.04 4.99 -22.18
CA PRO A 29 2.31 5.31 -21.54
C PRO A 29 2.07 6.25 -20.34
N LYS A 30 2.72 5.96 -19.21
CA LYS A 30 2.76 6.86 -18.04
C LYS A 30 3.28 8.22 -18.49
N THR A 31 2.45 9.25 -18.34
CA THR A 31 2.93 10.63 -18.48
C THR A 31 3.58 11.04 -17.16
N ALA A 32 4.60 11.90 -17.21
CA ALA A 32 5.36 12.38 -16.05
C ALA A 32 4.53 13.18 -15.00
N HIS A 33 3.20 13.17 -15.10
CA HIS A 33 2.27 13.93 -14.27
C HIS A 33 1.20 13.06 -13.58
N GLU A 34 1.21 11.74 -13.77
CA GLU A 34 0.30 10.86 -13.04
C GLU A 34 0.91 10.59 -11.64
N PRO A 35 0.17 10.81 -10.54
CA PRO A 35 0.68 10.52 -9.21
C PRO A 35 1.03 9.02 -9.11
N PRO A 36 2.11 8.67 -8.39
CA PRO A 36 2.49 7.28 -8.24
C PRO A 36 1.37 6.50 -7.54
N PHE A 37 1.18 5.25 -7.96
CA PHE A 37 0.26 4.34 -7.29
C PHE A 37 0.63 4.19 -5.81
N THR A 38 -0.38 4.20 -4.95
CA THR A 38 -0.25 3.96 -3.52
C THR A 38 -1.25 2.92 -3.04
N VAL A 39 -1.05 2.40 -1.83
CA VAL A 39 -2.01 1.48 -1.18
C VAL A 39 -3.42 2.09 -1.04
N TRP A 40 -3.53 3.42 -1.10
CA TRP A 40 -4.82 4.12 -0.99
C TRP A 40 -5.62 4.13 -2.28
N ASP A 41 -5.00 3.79 -3.41
CA ASP A 41 -5.64 3.67 -4.71
C ASP A 41 -6.26 2.26 -4.91
N VAL A 42 -6.00 1.34 -3.98
CA VAL A 42 -6.59 0.00 -3.96
C VAL A 42 -8.10 0.07 -3.71
N GLN A 43 -8.87 -0.47 -4.65
CA GLN A 43 -10.33 -0.50 -4.57
C GLN A 43 -10.81 -1.74 -3.81
N LEU A 44 -11.30 -1.55 -2.58
CA LEU A 44 -11.93 -2.64 -1.82
C LEU A 44 -13.21 -3.12 -2.54
N GLY A 45 -13.38 -4.45 -2.61
CA GLY A 45 -14.41 -5.14 -3.37
C GLY A 45 -14.13 -5.27 -4.87
N GLY A 46 -13.04 -4.70 -5.38
CA GLY A 46 -12.54 -4.94 -6.74
C GLY A 46 -11.74 -6.23 -6.82
N GLN A 47 -11.25 -6.57 -8.01
CA GLN A 47 -10.39 -7.74 -8.21
C GLN A 47 -8.93 -7.37 -8.00
N VAL A 48 -8.13 -8.29 -7.45
CA VAL A 48 -6.69 -8.09 -7.28
C VAL A 48 -5.98 -7.78 -8.61
N THR A 49 -6.46 -8.35 -9.70
CA THR A 49 -5.92 -8.12 -11.06
C THR A 49 -6.25 -6.73 -11.63
N ASP A 50 -7.07 -5.94 -10.94
CA ASP A 50 -7.35 -4.54 -11.32
C ASP A 50 -6.24 -3.59 -10.84
N ILE A 51 -5.37 -4.03 -9.93
CA ILE A 51 -4.20 -3.26 -9.50
C ILE A 51 -3.20 -3.20 -10.66
N PRO A 52 -2.72 -2.01 -11.05
CA PRO A 52 -1.79 -1.86 -12.17
C PRO A 52 -0.39 -2.38 -11.79
N GLU A 53 -0.08 -3.63 -12.15
CA GLU A 53 1.22 -4.27 -11.84
C GLU A 53 2.43 -3.46 -12.33
N ARG A 54 2.29 -2.73 -13.44
CA ARG A 54 3.33 -1.83 -13.98
C ARG A 54 3.69 -0.65 -13.05
N ASP A 55 2.91 -0.43 -12.00
CA ASP A 55 3.13 0.61 -10.99
C ASP A 55 3.72 0.04 -9.69
N LEU A 56 3.97 -1.27 -9.67
CA LEU A 56 4.56 -1.99 -8.55
C LEU A 56 5.99 -2.40 -8.91
N ALA A 57 6.90 -2.29 -7.94
CA ALA A 57 8.26 -2.80 -8.10
C ALA A 57 8.34 -4.31 -7.86
N GLU A 58 7.68 -4.80 -6.80
CA GLU A 58 7.68 -6.20 -6.41
C GLU A 58 6.29 -6.64 -5.93
N VAL A 59 5.94 -7.89 -6.25
CA VAL A 59 4.76 -8.59 -5.74
C VAL A 59 5.19 -9.91 -5.13
N ALA A 60 4.70 -10.21 -3.93
CA ALA A 60 5.09 -11.41 -3.18
C ALA A 60 3.97 -11.83 -2.22
N CYS A 61 4.06 -13.05 -1.69
CA CYS A 61 3.22 -13.46 -0.58
C CYS A 61 3.60 -12.73 0.71
N GLY A 62 2.59 -12.22 1.41
CA GLY A 62 2.74 -11.57 2.70
C GLY A 62 3.03 -12.54 3.85
N THR A 63 3.41 -11.98 5.01
CA THR A 63 3.72 -12.72 6.24
C THR A 63 3.05 -12.11 7.47
N ASN A 64 1.77 -11.79 7.33
CA ASN A 64 0.93 -11.08 8.29
C ASN A 64 1.48 -9.68 8.65
N GLY A 65 1.88 -8.90 7.64
CA GLY A 65 2.54 -7.59 7.82
C GLY A 65 4.02 -7.65 8.21
N GLY A 66 4.66 -8.82 8.07
CA GLY A 66 6.11 -8.98 8.11
C GLY A 66 6.75 -8.88 6.71
N PRO A 67 8.07 -9.11 6.59
CA PRO A 67 8.78 -9.09 5.32
C PRO A 67 8.14 -9.98 4.24
N PRO A 68 8.27 -9.64 2.94
CA PRO A 68 7.79 -10.49 1.87
C PRO A 68 8.42 -11.89 1.93
N SER A 69 7.65 -12.90 1.54
CA SER A 69 8.08 -14.30 1.51
C SER A 69 8.36 -14.79 0.09
N ARG A 70 7.44 -15.55 -0.50
CA ARG A 70 7.55 -16.09 -1.85
C ARG A 70 7.26 -14.99 -2.89
N PRO A 71 8.20 -14.65 -3.78
CA PRO A 71 7.92 -13.78 -4.91
C PRO A 71 6.83 -14.36 -5.81
N LEU A 72 6.00 -13.50 -6.38
CA LEU A 72 4.98 -13.85 -7.36
C LEU A 72 5.38 -13.27 -8.72
N ASP A 73 5.06 -13.98 -9.80
CA ASP A 73 5.34 -13.49 -11.15
C ASP A 73 4.34 -12.40 -11.56
N ASN A 74 3.12 -12.46 -11.02
CA ASN A 74 2.01 -11.52 -11.25
C ASN A 74 0.99 -11.63 -10.10
N LEU A 75 0.03 -10.71 -10.04
CA LEU A 75 -1.00 -10.69 -9.01
C LEU A 75 -2.01 -11.82 -9.14
N ALA A 76 -2.22 -12.38 -10.33
CA ALA A 76 -3.14 -13.50 -10.52
C ALA A 76 -2.65 -14.80 -9.83
N ASP A 77 -1.37 -14.88 -9.50
CA ASP A 77 -0.76 -15.99 -8.76
C ASP A 77 -1.00 -15.93 -7.23
N PHE A 78 -1.88 -15.06 -6.75
CA PHE A 78 -2.20 -14.88 -5.32
C PHE A 78 -2.56 -16.18 -4.59
N ASN A 79 -3.15 -17.15 -5.28
CA ASN A 79 -3.52 -18.45 -4.73
C ASN A 79 -2.31 -19.31 -4.30
N LEU A 80 -1.09 -18.91 -4.67
CA LEU A 80 0.14 -19.55 -4.20
C LEU A 80 0.52 -19.14 -2.77
N CYS A 81 -0.13 -18.10 -2.23
CA CYS A 81 0.13 -17.58 -0.91
C CYS A 81 -0.63 -18.35 0.18
N PRO A 82 -0.03 -18.52 1.37
CA PRO A 82 -0.72 -19.16 2.48
C PRO A 82 -1.92 -18.31 2.94
N PRO A 83 -3.08 -18.93 3.24
CA PRO A 83 -4.21 -18.20 3.79
C PRO A 83 -3.96 -17.78 5.24
N GLU A 84 -4.54 -16.65 5.62
CA GLU A 84 -4.68 -16.18 6.99
C GLU A 84 -5.80 -16.96 7.73
N GLU A 85 -5.91 -16.72 9.03
CA GLU A 85 -6.90 -17.37 9.90
C GLU A 85 -8.35 -17.14 9.45
N ASP A 86 -8.63 -16.02 8.79
CA ASP A 86 -9.94 -15.66 8.26
C ASP A 86 -10.20 -16.17 6.83
N GLY A 87 -9.23 -16.89 6.25
CA GLY A 87 -9.31 -17.43 4.89
C GLY A 87 -8.94 -16.44 3.78
N SER A 88 -8.61 -15.19 4.09
CA SER A 88 -8.00 -14.28 3.12
C SER A 88 -6.55 -14.68 2.85
N VAL A 89 -5.99 -14.30 1.70
CA VAL A 89 -4.56 -14.38 1.42
C VAL A 89 -3.97 -12.99 1.41
N GLU A 90 -2.75 -12.85 1.92
CA GLU A 90 -2.02 -11.59 1.92
C GLU A 90 -1.04 -11.54 0.75
N ILE A 91 -1.11 -10.46 -0.03
CA ILE A 91 -0.16 -10.16 -1.09
C ILE A 91 0.57 -8.88 -0.70
N TYR A 92 1.87 -9.01 -0.48
CA TYR A 92 2.78 -7.89 -0.34
C TYR A 92 2.99 -7.20 -1.68
N ILE A 93 3.03 -5.87 -1.65
CA ILE A 93 3.38 -5.03 -2.80
C ILE A 93 4.42 -3.99 -2.38
N SER A 94 5.32 -3.62 -3.29
CA SER A 94 6.18 -2.44 -3.15
C SER A 94 5.92 -1.45 -4.29
N TYR A 95 6.13 -0.16 -4.01
CA TYR A 95 5.95 0.90 -5.01
C TYR A 95 7.16 0.97 -5.95
N ASP A 96 6.88 1.29 -7.21
CA ASP A 96 7.90 1.63 -8.21
C ASP A 96 8.66 2.90 -7.78
N ASP A 97 9.95 2.73 -7.48
CA ASP A 97 10.87 3.77 -7.03
C ASP A 97 11.80 4.27 -8.15
N GLU A 98 11.53 3.94 -9.43
CA GLU A 98 12.37 4.39 -10.56
C GLU A 98 12.53 5.92 -10.58
N PHE A 99 11.48 6.65 -10.19
CA PHE A 99 11.53 8.10 -10.11
C PHE A 99 12.46 8.61 -9.00
N GLU A 100 12.58 7.91 -7.87
CA GLU A 100 13.56 8.24 -6.83
C GLU A 100 14.98 8.21 -7.41
N TYR A 101 15.33 7.11 -8.10
CA TYR A 101 16.66 6.98 -8.70
C TYR A 101 16.95 8.07 -9.73
N ARG A 102 15.96 8.42 -10.56
CA ARG A 102 16.08 9.54 -11.51
C ARG A 102 16.26 10.87 -10.80
N ALA A 103 15.47 11.13 -9.76
CA ALA A 103 15.56 12.37 -8.98
C ALA A 103 16.91 12.50 -8.26
N LEU A 104 17.44 11.41 -7.69
CA LEU A 104 18.78 11.38 -7.10
C LEU A 104 19.87 11.68 -8.12
N ALA A 105 19.77 11.10 -9.33
CA ALA A 105 20.72 11.36 -10.42
C ALA A 105 20.67 12.81 -10.93
N LEU A 106 19.51 13.47 -10.82
CA LEU A 106 19.31 14.88 -11.17
C LEU A 106 19.56 15.85 -10.00
N GLU A 107 20.02 15.34 -8.85
CA GLU A 107 20.23 16.13 -7.62
C GLU A 107 18.97 16.90 -7.18
N LEU A 108 17.80 16.26 -7.28
CA LEU A 108 16.50 16.78 -6.85
C LEU A 108 16.09 16.12 -5.51
N PRO A 109 16.64 16.55 -4.36
CA PRO A 109 16.48 15.84 -3.09
C PRO A 109 15.04 15.84 -2.58
N THR A 110 14.26 16.89 -2.86
CA THR A 110 12.84 16.94 -2.49
C THR A 110 12.03 15.92 -3.27
N GLU A 111 12.28 15.78 -4.57
CA GLU A 111 11.62 14.80 -5.42
C GLU A 111 12.02 13.38 -5.03
N ALA A 112 13.30 13.13 -4.79
CA ALA A 112 13.77 11.84 -4.31
C ALA A 112 13.08 11.44 -3.00
N ALA A 113 12.95 12.35 -2.04
CA ALA A 113 12.29 12.07 -0.77
C ALA A 113 10.78 11.78 -0.90
N LEU A 114 10.09 12.37 -1.88
CA LEU A 114 8.66 12.12 -2.12
C LEU A 114 8.39 10.75 -2.74
N HIS A 115 9.36 10.22 -3.48
CA HIS A 115 9.26 8.95 -4.19
C HIS A 115 10.10 7.84 -3.54
N ALA A 116 10.58 8.09 -2.32
CA ALA A 116 11.51 7.19 -1.64
C ALA A 116 10.84 5.88 -1.22
N GLY A 117 11.20 4.80 -1.93
CA GLY A 117 10.73 3.43 -1.68
C GLY A 117 9.24 3.29 -1.33
N THR A 118 8.92 2.23 -0.58
CA THR A 118 7.55 1.98 -0.12
C THR A 118 7.29 2.68 1.21
N THR A 119 6.68 3.86 1.15
CA THR A 119 6.43 4.69 2.33
C THR A 119 4.98 5.16 2.45
N VAL A 120 4.54 5.39 3.69
CA VAL A 120 3.29 6.09 3.99
C VAL A 120 3.61 7.26 4.91
N ALA A 121 3.29 8.48 4.45
CA ALA A 121 3.61 9.71 5.17
C ALA A 121 5.09 9.80 5.58
N GLY A 122 6.00 9.34 4.72
CA GLY A 122 7.45 9.32 4.96
C GLY A 122 7.93 8.23 5.92
N HIS A 123 7.06 7.32 6.37
CA HIS A 123 7.45 6.16 7.16
C HIS A 123 7.65 4.95 6.24
N PRO A 124 8.81 4.26 6.31
CA PRO A 124 8.99 2.97 5.66
C PRO A 124 7.95 1.96 6.17
N VAL A 125 7.24 1.33 5.25
CA VAL A 125 6.15 0.40 5.55
C VAL A 125 6.23 -0.84 4.67
N ILE A 126 5.69 -1.92 5.21
CA ILE A 126 5.28 -3.12 4.51
C ILE A 126 3.79 -2.90 4.23
N VAL A 127 3.43 -2.85 2.96
CA VAL A 127 2.02 -2.74 2.54
C VAL A 127 1.59 -4.03 1.87
N SER A 128 0.35 -4.41 2.14
CA SER A 128 -0.25 -5.60 1.58
C SER A 128 -1.70 -5.36 1.23
N VAL A 129 -2.19 -6.11 0.24
CA VAL A 129 -3.62 -6.29 -0.02
C VAL A 129 -4.06 -7.64 0.52
N LEU A 130 -5.28 -7.69 1.06
CA LEU A 130 -5.92 -8.90 1.57
C LEU A 130 -6.98 -9.33 0.57
N VAL A 131 -6.91 -10.56 0.11
CA VAL A 131 -7.71 -11.05 -1.03
C VAL A 131 -8.43 -12.34 -0.65
N LYS A 132 -9.68 -12.50 -1.04
CA LYS A 132 -10.39 -13.79 -0.92
C LYS A 132 -9.94 -14.78 -2.00
N GLN A 133 -10.35 -16.03 -1.86
CA GLN A 133 -10.05 -17.09 -2.83
C GLN A 133 -10.59 -16.82 -4.25
N ASP A 134 -11.62 -15.97 -4.39
CA ASP A 134 -12.19 -15.56 -5.68
C ASP A 134 -11.47 -14.34 -6.32
N GLY A 135 -10.43 -13.83 -5.67
CA GLY A 135 -9.68 -12.66 -6.13
C GLY A 135 -10.24 -11.32 -5.67
N GLU A 136 -11.33 -11.30 -4.88
CA GLU A 136 -11.90 -10.06 -4.34
C GLU A 136 -10.96 -9.46 -3.28
N ILE A 137 -10.62 -8.18 -3.42
CA ILE A 137 -9.87 -7.42 -2.42
C ILE A 137 -10.79 -7.09 -1.25
N VAL A 138 -10.49 -7.65 -0.07
CA VAL A 138 -11.27 -7.46 1.16
C VAL A 138 -10.60 -6.53 2.16
N GLY A 139 -9.35 -6.15 1.94
CA GLY A 139 -8.69 -5.20 2.81
C GLY A 139 -7.32 -4.76 2.33
N ILE A 140 -6.78 -3.79 3.04
CA ILE A 140 -5.39 -3.35 2.94
C ILE A 140 -4.76 -3.41 4.33
N ARG A 141 -3.46 -3.69 4.36
CA ARG A 141 -2.64 -3.68 5.56
C ARG A 141 -1.43 -2.79 5.36
N VAL A 142 -1.12 -1.99 6.37
CA VAL A 142 0.05 -1.11 6.41
C VAL A 142 0.76 -1.33 7.75
N VAL A 143 1.99 -1.83 7.72
CA VAL A 143 2.79 -2.07 8.91
C VAL A 143 4.14 -1.37 8.77
N THR A 144 4.56 -0.61 9.77
CA THR A 144 5.88 0.04 9.77
C THR A 144 7.00 -1.00 9.69
N ASP A 145 7.97 -0.81 8.80
CA ASP A 145 9.05 -1.78 8.59
C ASP A 145 10.08 -1.72 9.73
N THR A 146 10.21 -2.83 10.47
CA THR A 146 11.17 -2.94 11.58
C THR A 146 12.62 -3.12 11.13
N ARG A 147 12.85 -3.39 9.84
CA ARG A 147 14.16 -3.49 9.19
C ARG A 147 14.74 -2.13 8.80
N ALA A 148 13.92 -1.07 8.80
CA ALA A 148 14.35 0.29 8.52
C ALA A 148 15.45 0.77 9.49
N ASP A 149 16.17 1.83 9.09
CA ASP A 149 17.20 2.45 9.93
C ASP A 149 16.61 2.83 11.31
N ILE A 150 17.48 2.80 12.32
CA ILE A 150 17.10 3.09 13.70
C ILE A 150 16.38 4.44 13.87
N ARG A 151 16.74 5.47 13.08
CA ARG A 151 16.09 6.78 13.16
C ARG A 151 14.63 6.70 12.69
N ASP A 152 14.38 6.02 11.59
CA ASP A 152 13.04 5.89 11.01
C ASP A 152 12.18 4.97 11.86
N ARG A 153 12.77 3.84 12.31
CA ARG A 153 12.12 2.92 13.25
C ARG A 153 11.73 3.62 14.55
N ARG A 154 12.54 4.53 15.07
CA ARG A 154 12.20 5.32 16.27
C ARG A 154 10.98 6.21 16.08
N ARG A 155 10.69 6.63 14.85
CA ARG A 155 9.53 7.47 14.51
C ARG A 155 8.32 6.66 14.08
N ALA A 156 8.45 5.37 13.80
CA ALA A 156 7.38 4.52 13.29
C ALA A 156 6.03 4.67 14.03
N ALA A 157 6.03 4.71 15.37
CA ALA A 157 4.80 4.88 16.15
C ALA A 157 4.02 6.18 15.86
N SER A 158 4.65 7.24 15.31
CA SER A 158 3.97 8.48 14.96
C SER A 158 3.09 8.35 13.70
N LEU A 159 3.28 7.31 12.89
CA LEU A 159 2.41 7.03 11.74
C LEU A 159 0.95 6.87 12.18
N ALA A 160 0.71 6.33 13.38
CA ALA A 160 -0.61 6.18 13.97
C ALA A 160 -1.39 7.51 14.03
N THR A 161 -0.71 8.62 14.33
CA THR A 161 -1.35 9.94 14.36
C THR A 161 -1.84 10.34 12.97
N THR A 162 -0.99 10.18 11.95
CA THR A 162 -1.35 10.49 10.56
C THR A 162 -2.51 9.64 10.07
N LEU A 163 -2.52 8.35 10.39
CA LEU A 163 -3.59 7.44 10.01
C LEU A 163 -4.90 7.78 10.72
N LYS A 164 -4.87 8.08 12.02
CA LYS A 164 -6.07 8.56 12.72
C LYS A 164 -6.61 9.84 12.08
N SER A 165 -5.75 10.80 11.77
CA SER A 165 -6.13 12.04 11.10
C SER A 165 -6.73 11.81 9.71
N ARG A 166 -6.19 10.86 8.93
CA ARG A 166 -6.71 10.50 7.60
C ARG A 166 -8.19 10.11 7.64
N TYR A 167 -8.61 9.38 8.67
CA TYR A 167 -9.99 8.90 8.82
C TYR A 167 -10.83 9.75 9.80
N GLY A 168 -10.31 10.88 10.30
CA GLY A 168 -10.99 11.78 11.22
C GLY A 168 -11.03 11.31 12.69
N GLY A 169 -11.65 12.13 13.55
CA GLY A 169 -11.91 11.82 14.97
C GLY A 169 -12.83 10.61 15.16
N ASP A 170 -13.06 10.18 16.41
CA ASP A 170 -13.96 9.06 16.77
C ASP A 170 -13.37 7.65 16.69
N TRP A 171 -12.08 7.51 17.01
CA TRP A 171 -11.47 6.20 17.26
C TRP A 171 -11.77 5.71 18.68
N ALA A 172 -12.27 4.48 18.80
CA ALA A 172 -12.38 3.80 20.08
C ALA A 172 -11.03 3.15 20.40
N CYS A 173 -10.27 3.75 21.31
CA CYS A 173 -8.93 3.28 21.69
C CYS A 173 -8.93 2.67 23.10
N ASP A 174 -8.17 1.58 23.22
CA ASP A 174 -7.92 0.84 24.45
C ASP A 174 -6.41 0.91 24.73
N ASP A 175 -6.05 1.77 25.69
CA ASP A 175 -4.69 1.94 26.19
C ASP A 175 -4.38 0.85 27.20
N LYS A 176 -3.34 0.07 26.93
CA LYS A 176 -2.86 -0.99 27.81
C LYS A 176 -1.86 -0.43 28.80
N GLU A 177 -2.01 -0.85 30.05
CA GLU A 177 -0.96 -0.67 31.05
C GLU A 177 0.30 -1.46 30.65
N PRO A 178 1.50 -1.01 31.06
CA PRO A 178 2.74 -1.75 30.82
C PRO A 178 2.68 -3.18 31.36
N ALA A 179 2.94 -4.16 30.50
CA ALA A 179 3.06 -5.54 30.94
C ALA A 179 4.35 -5.75 31.74
N ALA A 180 4.45 -6.88 32.44
CA ALA A 180 5.60 -7.18 33.29
C ALA A 180 6.94 -7.12 32.52
N GLY A 181 7.77 -6.13 32.85
CA GLY A 181 9.07 -5.89 32.24
C GLY A 181 9.04 -5.00 30.99
N GLU A 182 7.89 -4.49 30.58
CA GLU A 182 7.82 -3.40 29.61
C GLU A 182 8.12 -2.06 30.30
N GLU A 183 8.87 -1.19 29.62
CA GLU A 183 9.25 0.12 30.17
C GLU A 183 8.94 1.25 29.18
N PRO A 184 8.62 2.46 29.67
CA PRO A 184 8.54 3.65 28.83
C PRO A 184 9.85 3.97 28.11
N LEU A 185 9.76 4.38 26.85
CA LEU A 185 10.88 4.89 26.08
C LEU A 185 10.93 6.42 26.21
N SER A 186 11.96 6.94 26.88
CA SER A 186 12.12 8.40 27.10
C SER A 186 10.92 9.04 27.81
N GLY A 187 10.31 8.31 28.76
CA GLY A 187 9.14 8.77 29.53
C GLY A 187 7.80 8.60 28.80
N ILE A 188 7.80 8.10 27.56
CA ILE A 188 6.58 7.85 26.78
C ILE A 188 6.39 6.34 26.67
N PHE A 189 5.18 5.87 26.97
CA PHE A 189 4.74 4.50 26.79
C PHE A 189 3.48 4.49 25.94
N ILE A 190 3.49 3.75 24.83
CA ILE A 190 2.31 3.53 24.00
C ILE A 190 2.17 2.03 23.81
N HIS A 191 1.02 1.50 24.19
CA HIS A 191 0.57 0.16 23.85
C HIS A 191 -0.95 0.28 23.68
N GLN A 192 -1.38 0.58 22.47
CA GLN A 192 -2.74 1.04 22.22
C GLN A 192 -3.34 0.29 21.03
N ASN A 193 -4.56 -0.18 21.21
CA ASN A 193 -5.37 -0.76 20.14
C ASN A 193 -6.57 0.14 19.91
N CYS A 194 -6.72 0.64 18.69
CA CYS A 194 -7.83 1.47 18.29
C CYS A 194 -8.66 0.78 17.20
N LYS A 195 -9.97 0.96 17.28
CA LYS A 195 -10.91 0.54 16.24
C LYS A 195 -11.80 1.70 15.83
N LYS A 196 -12.18 1.70 14.57
CA LYS A 196 -13.21 2.59 14.03
C LYS A 196 -13.97 1.82 12.95
N SER A 197 -15.27 2.01 12.88
CA SER A 197 -16.08 1.44 11.82
C SER A 197 -16.99 2.52 11.26
N ASP A 198 -17.04 2.65 9.94
CA ASP A 198 -17.99 3.54 9.28
C ASP A 198 -18.41 2.97 7.91
N ALA A 199 -19.55 3.45 7.41
CA ALA A 199 -20.15 2.92 6.19
C ALA A 199 -19.31 3.18 4.92
N ARG A 200 -18.38 4.16 4.95
CA ARG A 200 -17.57 4.54 3.81
C ARG A 200 -16.28 3.72 3.73
N HIS A 201 -15.62 3.50 4.87
CA HIS A 201 -14.30 2.90 4.93
C HIS A 201 -14.30 1.45 5.46
N GLY A 202 -15.42 0.97 5.98
CA GLY A 202 -15.54 -0.37 6.55
C GLY A 202 -15.01 -0.42 7.98
N VAL A 203 -14.29 -1.49 8.32
CA VAL A 203 -13.69 -1.70 9.65
C VAL A 203 -12.22 -1.34 9.61
N LEU A 204 -11.83 -0.39 10.47
CA LEU A 204 -10.47 0.08 10.64
C LEU A 204 -9.92 -0.43 11.97
N SER A 205 -8.73 -1.03 11.94
CA SER A 205 -7.95 -1.38 13.13
C SER A 205 -6.59 -0.70 13.09
N LEU A 206 -6.13 -0.28 14.26
CA LEU A 206 -4.86 0.39 14.40
C LEU A 206 -4.21 -0.04 15.72
N GLU A 207 -3.05 -0.66 15.65
CA GLU A 207 -2.23 -1.02 16.79
C GLU A 207 -0.97 -0.17 16.80
N THR A 208 -0.63 0.39 17.95
CA THR A 208 0.56 1.23 18.11
C THR A 208 1.34 0.79 19.34
N ARG A 209 2.65 0.60 19.15
CA ARG A 209 3.59 0.29 20.24
C ARG A 209 4.73 1.30 20.22
N TYR A 210 5.06 1.87 21.38
CA TYR A 210 6.24 2.69 21.61
C TYR A 210 6.73 2.46 23.04
N LEU A 211 7.61 1.48 23.20
CA LEU A 211 8.01 0.95 24.50
C LEU A 211 9.37 0.22 24.42
N ARG A 212 9.91 -0.18 25.56
CA ARG A 212 10.95 -1.20 25.64
C ARG A 212 10.32 -2.52 26.02
N LYS A 213 10.69 -3.59 25.31
CA LYS A 213 10.25 -4.95 25.65
C LYS A 213 10.98 -5.45 26.89
N LYS A 214 10.44 -6.51 27.50
CA LYS A 214 11.11 -7.24 28.58
C LYS A 214 12.56 -7.56 28.24
N GLY A 215 13.48 -7.14 29.10
CA GLY A 215 14.91 -7.38 28.99
C GLY A 215 15.66 -6.35 28.13
N GLN A 216 14.97 -5.47 27.40
CA GLN A 216 15.61 -4.34 26.72
C GLN A 216 15.96 -3.25 27.73
N ARG A 217 17.14 -2.64 27.57
CA ARG A 217 17.60 -1.54 28.42
C ARG A 217 18.15 -0.42 27.56
N GLY A 218 17.98 0.82 28.01
CA GLY A 218 18.57 1.98 27.33
C GLY A 218 20.10 2.06 27.46
N HIS A 219 20.65 1.40 28.49
CA HIS A 219 22.07 1.35 28.79
C HIS A 219 22.49 -0.09 29.12
N ASP A 220 23.68 -0.45 28.67
CA ASP A 220 24.32 -1.72 28.99
C ASP A 220 24.73 -1.70 30.48
N PRO A 221 24.37 -2.73 31.27
CA PRO A 221 24.61 -2.74 32.71
C PRO A 221 26.09 -2.94 33.09
N ILE A 222 26.92 -3.44 32.17
CA ILE A 222 28.35 -3.68 32.38
C ILE A 222 29.16 -2.47 31.94
N THR A 223 28.89 -1.95 30.74
CA THR A 223 29.68 -0.86 30.13
C THR A 223 29.11 0.54 30.40
N GLY A 224 27.84 0.65 30.80
CA GLY A 224 27.12 1.93 30.94
C GLY A 224 26.78 2.61 29.61
N LEU A 225 27.26 2.09 28.48
CA LEU A 225 27.04 2.67 27.16
C LEU A 225 25.58 2.55 26.74
N ARG A 226 25.12 3.51 25.92
CA ARG A 226 23.77 3.49 25.36
C ARG A 226 23.60 2.32 24.40
N VAL A 227 22.57 1.51 24.62
CA VAL A 227 22.18 0.45 23.68
C VAL A 227 21.33 1.08 22.60
N LYS A 228 21.84 1.09 21.37
CA LYS A 228 21.10 1.56 20.20
C LYS A 228 20.05 0.51 19.82
N GLY A 229 18.84 0.95 19.53
CA GLY A 229 17.82 0.11 18.90
C GLY A 229 17.07 -0.81 19.88
N ALA A 230 17.39 -0.77 21.18
CA ALA A 230 16.68 -1.52 22.23
C ALA A 230 15.34 -0.85 22.58
N PHE A 231 14.41 -0.92 21.63
CA PHE A 231 13.03 -0.46 21.76
C PHE A 231 12.13 -1.12 20.71
N GLU A 232 10.83 -1.01 20.93
CA GLU A 232 9.77 -1.25 19.96
C GLU A 232 9.07 0.08 19.65
N SER A 233 8.96 0.38 18.37
CA SER A 233 8.21 1.52 17.86
C SER A 233 7.58 1.04 16.56
N THR A 234 6.28 0.81 16.58
CA THR A 234 5.55 0.23 15.46
C THR A 234 4.15 0.81 15.35
N THR A 235 3.66 0.84 14.12
CA THR A 235 2.25 1.06 13.81
C THR A 235 1.80 -0.03 12.85
N ARG A 236 0.70 -0.69 13.17
CA ARG A 236 0.00 -1.64 12.31
C ARG A 236 -1.40 -1.10 12.06
N PHE A 237 -1.77 -0.97 10.80
CA PHE A 237 -3.08 -0.53 10.38
C PHE A 237 -3.69 -1.54 9.42
N GLU A 238 -4.96 -1.83 9.59
CA GLU A 238 -5.75 -2.54 8.59
C GLU A 238 -7.05 -1.79 8.33
N GLN A 239 -7.42 -1.74 7.06
CA GLN A 239 -8.75 -1.38 6.62
C GLN A 239 -9.35 -2.61 5.95
N ARG A 240 -10.53 -3.01 6.41
CA ARG A 240 -11.25 -4.16 5.87
C ARG A 240 -12.65 -3.78 5.45
N LYS A 241 -13.14 -4.44 4.40
CA LYS A 241 -14.54 -4.41 4.00
C LYS A 241 -15.41 -4.91 5.18
N PRO A 242 -16.57 -4.30 5.44
CA PRO A 242 -17.46 -4.71 6.53
C PRO A 242 -18.02 -6.12 6.34
#